data_AF-A0ABD0R9V3-F1
#
_entry.id   AF-A0ABD0R9V3-F1
#
_cell.length_a   1.000
_cell.length_b   1.000
_cell.length_c   1.000
_cell.angle_alpha   90.00
_cell.angle_beta   90.00
_cell.angle_gamma   90.00
#
_symmetry.space_group_name_H-M   'P 1'
#
loop_
_entity.id
_entity.type
_entity.pdbx_description
1 polymer ?
#
loop_
_entity_poly.entity_id
_entity_poly.type
_entity_poly.pdbx_seq_one_letter_code
_entity_poly.pdbx_strand_id
1 'polypeptide(L)' 'EELQHEDHCAVCKQEGDLQPCHTCTRAYHPDCLHPPLKTATRGMWMCPKCQKK' A
#
# COMPACT_ATOMS: atom_id res chain seq x y z
N GLU A 1 -7.99 0.63 -17.30
CA GLU A 1 -6.88 1.53 -16.95
C GLU A 1 -6.05 0.87 -15.86
N GLU A 2 -4.75 0.72 -16.07
CA GLU A 2 -3.84 0.31 -15.00
C GLU A 2 -3.64 1.52 -14.09
N LEU A 3 -4.10 1.44 -12.85
CA LEU A 3 -3.86 2.51 -11.88
C LEU A 3 -2.35 2.61 -11.68
N GLN A 4 -1.76 3.73 -12.08
CA GLN A 4 -0.34 3.98 -11.84
C GLN A 4 -0.17 4.31 -10.35
N HIS A 5 0.49 3.42 -9.61
CA HIS A 5 0.70 3.58 -8.18
C HIS A 5 1.98 4.39 -7.92
N GLU A 6 2.06 5.08 -6.79
CA GLU A 6 3.29 5.79 -6.40
C GLU A 6 4.45 4.82 -6.16
N ASP A 7 5.64 5.17 -6.66
CA ASP A 7 6.90 4.46 -6.44
C ASP A 7 7.54 4.74 -5.06
N HIS A 8 6.84 5.50 -4.20
CA HIS A 8 7.32 5.87 -2.88
C HIS A 8 6.28 5.55 -1.79
N CYS A 9 6.74 5.11 -0.63
CA CYS A 9 5.88 4.85 0.52
C CYS A 9 5.20 6.14 0.98
N ALA A 10 3.88 6.13 1.06
CA ALA A 10 3.14 7.28 1.57
C ALA A 10 3.35 7.56 3.08
N VAL A 11 4.06 6.69 3.81
CA VAL A 11 4.47 6.91 5.22
C VAL A 11 5.88 7.48 5.32
N CYS A 12 6.89 6.73 4.88
CA CYS A 12 8.30 7.11 5.03
C CYS A 12 8.88 7.86 3.82
N LYS A 13 8.12 8.00 2.72
CA LYS A 13 8.57 8.62 1.46
C LYS A 13 9.76 7.93 0.80
N GLN A 14 10.04 6.68 1.15
CA GLN A 14 11.10 5.88 0.55
C GLN A 14 10.54 4.89 -0.47
N GLU A 15 11.31 4.67 -1.51
CA GLU A 15 11.14 3.60 -2.50
C GLU A 15 11.66 2.25 -1.96
N GLY A 16 11.12 1.12 -2.45
CA GLY A 16 11.45 -0.21 -1.93
C GLY A 16 10.33 -1.23 -2.09
N ASP A 17 10.11 -2.05 -1.05
CA ASP A 17 9.09 -3.12 -1.02
C ASP A 17 7.69 -2.56 -0.78
N LEU A 18 7.18 -1.82 -1.77
CA LEU A 18 5.92 -1.10 -1.65
C LEU A 18 4.74 -1.98 -2.02
N GLN A 19 3.73 -2.00 -1.17
CA GLN A 19 2.45 -2.63 -1.43
C GLN A 19 1.49 -1.61 -2.07
N PRO A 20 1.13 -1.74 -3.36
CA PRO A 20 0.16 -0.90 -4.03
C PRO A 20 -1.27 -1.18 -3.58
N CYS A 21 -2.05 -0.14 -3.35
CA CYS A 21 -3.44 -0.24 -2.94
C CYS A 21 -4.37 -0.55 -4.13
N HIS A 22 -5.17 -1.60 -4.08
CA HIS A 22 -6.05 -1.95 -5.22
C HIS A 22 -7.13 -0.90 -5.55
N THR A 23 -7.48 -0.04 -4.59
CA THR A 23 -8.54 0.97 -4.73
C THR A 23 -8.02 2.38 -4.97
N CYS A 24 -6.70 2.61 -4.98
CA CYS A 24 -6.14 3.95 -5.21
C CYS A 24 -4.66 3.89 -5.63
N THR A 25 -4.15 4.98 -6.18
CA THR A 25 -2.76 5.09 -6.68
C THR A 25 -1.68 5.14 -5.59
N ARG A 26 -1.96 4.79 -4.34
CA ARG A 26 -0.98 4.89 -3.24
C ARG A 26 -0.28 3.58 -2.99
N ALA A 27 0.99 3.65 -2.60
CA ALA A 27 1.78 2.51 -2.19
C ALA A 27 2.37 2.69 -0.77
N TYR A 28 2.55 1.58 -0.06
CA TYR A 28 2.94 1.57 1.35
C TYR A 28 3.84 0.37 1.64
N HIS A 29 4.93 0.56 2.38
CA HIS A 29 5.68 -0.59 2.88
C HIS A 29 4.80 -1.44 3.82
N PRO A 30 4.82 -2.77 3.71
CA PRO A 30 4.10 -3.66 4.62
C PRO A 30 4.48 -3.43 6.08
N ASP A 31 5.74 -3.08 6.36
CA ASP A 31 6.24 -2.70 7.69
C ASP A 31 5.85 -1.29 8.15
N CYS A 32 5.61 -0.36 7.22
CA CYS A 32 5.14 0.99 7.59
C CYS A 32 3.64 1.03 7.95
N LEU A 33 2.92 -0.07 7.71
CA LEU A 33 1.52 -0.20 8.07
C LEU A 33 1.38 -0.60 9.54
N HIS A 34 0.31 -0.14 10.20
CA HIS A 34 -0.04 -0.54 11.56
C HIS A 34 -1.47 -1.08 11.57
N PRO A 35 -1.68 -2.40 11.77
CA PRO A 35 -0.66 -3.45 11.95
C PRO A 35 0.17 -3.74 10.68
N PRO A 36 1.42 -4.20 10.82
CA PRO A 36 2.27 -4.51 9.67
C PRO A 36 1.70 -5.66 8.86
N LEU A 37 1.74 -5.53 7.54
CA LEU A 37 1.16 -6.48 6.60
C LEU A 37 2.09 -7.69 6.45
N LYS A 38 2.02 -8.63 7.39
CA LYS A 38 2.94 -9.78 7.50
C LYS A 38 2.77 -10.88 6.45
N THR A 39 1.83 -10.76 5.52
CA THR A 39 1.54 -11.86 4.59
C THR A 39 1.15 -11.30 3.24
N ALA A 40 1.72 -11.88 2.18
CA ALA A 40 1.22 -11.73 0.82
C ALA A 40 -0.28 -12.08 0.85
N THR A 41 -1.11 -11.04 0.92
CA THR A 41 -2.55 -11.20 0.89
C THR A 41 -2.84 -11.76 -0.48
N ARG A 42 -3.31 -13.00 -0.53
CA ARG A 42 -3.64 -13.72 -1.76
C ARG A 42 -4.90 -13.14 -2.44
N GLY A 43 -5.15 -11.84 -2.23
CA GLY A 43 -6.38 -11.10 -2.55
C GLY A 43 -6.15 -9.58 -2.50
N MET A 44 -7.22 -8.80 -2.67
CA MET A 44 -7.16 -7.34 -2.79
C MET A 44 -6.77 -6.67 -1.48
N TRP A 45 -5.56 -6.10 -1.44
CA TRP A 45 -5.13 -5.25 -0.34
C TRP A 45 -5.63 -3.81 -0.51
N MET A 46 -6.16 -3.24 0.58
CA MET A 46 -6.61 -1.86 0.64
C MET A 46 -5.83 -1.11 1.72
N CYS A 47 -5.31 0.06 1.36
CA CYS A 47 -4.60 0.91 2.31
C CYS A 47 -5.54 1.40 3.43
N PRO A 48 -5.00 1.69 4.63
CA PRO A 48 -5.79 2.18 5.76
C PRO A 48 -6.51 3.50 5.46
N LYS A 49 -6.07 4.27 4.46
CA LYS A 49 -6.79 5.47 3.99
C LYS A 49 -8.06 5.12 3.21
N CYS A 50 -8.06 4.04 2.44
CA CYS A 50 -9.25 3.55 1.73
C CYS A 50 -10.18 2.78 2.67
N GLN A 51 -9.63 2.03 3.64
CA GLN A 51 -10.46 1.33 4.63
C GLN A 51 -11.15 2.25 5.63
N LYS A 52 -10.59 3.45 5.88
CA LYS A 52 -11.22 4.49 6.73
C LYS A 52 -12.21 5.37 5.98
N LYS A 53 -12.46 5.10 4.70
CA LYS A 53 -13.29 5.94 3.83
C LYS A 53 -14.68 5.34 3.65
#